data_AF-A0A5S4T726-F1
#
_entry.id   AF-A0A5S4T726-F1
#
_cell.length_a   1.000
_cell.length_b   1.000
_cell.length_c   1.000
_cell.angle_alpha   90.00
_cell.angle_beta   90.00
_cell.angle_gamma   90.00
#
_symmetry.space_group_name_H-M   'P 1'
#
loop_
_entity.id
_entity.type
_entity.pdbx_description
1 polymer ?
#
loop_
_entity_poly.entity_id
_entity_poly.type
_entity_poly.pdbx_seq_one_letter_code
_entity_poly.pdbx_strand_id
1 'polypeptide(L)'
;YLKATGLYENSIFVLYGDHYGISNSRNSSLAPLLGKDSETWSEYDNAMLQRVPYMVHIPGYTNGGVKDTFGGEIDALPTLLHILGIDTSNLVQLGQDLLSPQNSQIVAQRTSGTYMTPEYTNYSGRLYNTQTGLEITNPDEVTMAKTKEIRAAVAQQ
;
A
#
# COMPACT_ATOMS: atom_id res chain seq x y z
N TYR A 1 -28.33 8.35 -8.43
CA TYR A 1 -28.46 7.45 -9.58
C TYR A 1 -28.39 5.98 -9.18
N LEU A 2 -27.22 5.43 -8.80
CA LEU A 2 -27.03 3.99 -8.52
C LEU A 2 -28.07 3.35 -7.57
N LYS A 3 -28.44 4.05 -6.50
CA LYS A 3 -29.51 3.61 -5.59
C LYS A 3 -30.90 3.66 -6.23
N ALA A 4 -31.20 4.72 -6.97
CA ALA A 4 -32.49 4.92 -7.62
C ALA A 4 -32.76 3.89 -8.74
N THR A 5 -31.71 3.36 -9.36
CA THR A 5 -31.81 2.34 -10.42
C THR A 5 -31.64 0.91 -9.90
N GLY A 6 -31.44 0.71 -8.59
CA GLY A 6 -31.20 -0.61 -8.00
C GLY A 6 -29.82 -1.22 -8.30
N LEU A 7 -28.92 -0.49 -8.97
CA LEU A 7 -27.56 -0.96 -9.24
C LEU A 7 -26.73 -1.05 -7.95
N TYR A 8 -27.00 -0.18 -6.98
CA TYR A 8 -26.27 -0.17 -5.71
C TYR A 8 -26.37 -1.51 -4.95
N GLU A 9 -27.53 -2.18 -5.03
CA GLU A 9 -27.77 -3.45 -4.33
C GLU A 9 -27.25 -4.67 -5.10
N ASN A 10 -26.88 -4.50 -6.38
CA ASN A 10 -26.57 -5.60 -7.30
C ASN A 10 -25.16 -5.50 -7.93
N SER A 11 -24.29 -4.67 -7.38
CA SER A 11 -22.96 -4.44 -7.93
C SER A 11 -21.93 -4.30 -6.82
N ILE A 12 -20.76 -4.92 -7.02
CA ILE A 12 -19.58 -4.61 -6.21
C ILE A 12 -19.02 -3.28 -6.73
N PHE A 13 -18.79 -2.33 -5.84
CA PHE A 13 -18.13 -1.07 -6.18
C PHE A 13 -16.72 -1.07 -5.66
N VAL A 14 -15.77 -0.79 -6.54
CA VAL A 14 -14.37 -0.60 -6.20
C VAL A 14 -14.05 0.86 -6.45
N LEU A 15 -13.63 1.57 -5.40
CA LEU A 15 -13.14 2.92 -5.49
C LEU A 15 -11.66 2.87 -5.17
N TYR A 16 -10.83 3.41 -6.05
CA TYR A 16 -9.40 3.49 -5.84
C TYR A 16 -8.86 4.83 -6.33
N GLY A 17 -7.81 5.34 -5.68
CA GLY A 17 -6.99 6.40 -6.26
C GLY A 17 -5.91 5.79 -7.14
N ASP A 18 -5.62 6.43 -8.25
CA ASP A 18 -4.65 5.96 -9.25
C ASP A 18 -3.21 6.41 -8.95
N HIS A 19 -3.03 7.60 -8.38
CA HIS A 19 -1.73 8.07 -7.92
C HIS A 19 -1.84 9.34 -7.04
N TYR A 20 -0.71 9.79 -6.49
CA TYR A 20 -0.63 11.08 -5.80
C TYR A 20 -0.97 12.24 -6.74
N GLY A 21 -1.76 13.21 -6.26
CA GLY A 21 -2.05 14.44 -7.02
C GLY A 21 -0.99 15.55 -6.86
N ILE A 22 -0.23 15.52 -5.76
CA ILE A 22 0.75 16.55 -5.41
C ILE A 22 2.15 15.93 -5.38
N SER A 23 3.07 16.51 -6.15
CA SER A 23 4.44 16.02 -6.26
C SER A 23 5.28 16.35 -5.03
N ASN A 24 6.31 15.53 -4.77
CA ASN A 24 7.24 15.68 -3.65
C ASN A 24 7.80 17.11 -3.50
N SER A 25 8.08 17.80 -4.61
CA SER A 25 8.59 19.18 -4.62
C SER A 25 7.67 20.21 -3.96
N ARG A 26 6.38 19.90 -3.75
CA ARG A 26 5.39 20.78 -3.10
C ARG A 26 4.90 20.24 -1.76
N ASN A 27 5.33 19.05 -1.35
CA ASN A 27 4.78 18.38 -0.17
C ASN A 27 5.12 19.10 1.14
N SER A 28 6.28 19.74 1.24
CA SER A 28 6.62 20.54 2.45
C SER A 28 5.64 21.69 2.68
N SER A 29 4.99 22.22 1.64
CA SER A 29 3.93 23.23 1.77
C SER A 29 2.61 22.65 2.32
N LEU A 30 2.42 21.33 2.26
CA LEU A 30 1.28 20.63 2.87
C LEU A 30 1.51 20.29 4.33
N ALA A 31 2.76 20.33 4.81
CA ALA A 31 3.11 19.89 6.17
C ALA A 31 2.21 20.50 7.25
N PRO A 32 1.90 21.82 7.23
CA PRO A 32 1.02 22.43 8.24
C PRO A 32 -0.41 21.86 8.24
N LEU A 33 -0.94 21.47 7.07
CA LEU A 33 -2.26 20.85 6.95
C LEU A 33 -2.29 19.43 7.53
N LEU A 34 -1.13 18.78 7.61
CA LEU A 34 -0.95 17.43 8.12
C LEU A 34 -0.44 17.42 9.58
N GLY A 35 -0.38 18.59 10.22
CA GLY A 35 0.16 18.73 11.59
C GLY A 35 1.66 18.45 11.69
N LYS A 36 2.41 18.64 10.60
CA LYS A 36 3.87 18.45 10.52
C LYS A 36 4.57 19.78 10.27
N ASP A 37 5.86 19.83 10.61
CA ASP A 37 6.72 20.97 10.31
C ASP A 37 7.30 20.84 8.89
N SER A 38 7.21 21.92 8.12
CA SER A 38 7.79 22.01 6.77
C SER A 38 9.32 21.90 6.78
N GLU A 39 9.99 22.37 7.84
CA GLU A 39 11.45 22.36 7.96
C GLU A 39 12.02 20.96 8.24
N THR A 40 11.22 20.09 8.87
CA THR A 40 11.60 18.71 9.15
C THR A 40 10.97 17.70 8.18
N TRP A 41 10.41 18.17 7.07
CA TRP A 41 9.78 17.31 6.08
C TRP A 41 10.79 16.34 5.47
N SER A 42 10.53 15.05 5.60
CA SER A 42 11.47 13.98 5.26
C SER A 42 11.02 13.17 4.04
N GLU A 43 11.93 12.35 3.52
CA GLU A 43 11.59 11.39 2.47
C GLU A 43 10.62 10.30 2.98
N TYR A 44 10.59 10.03 4.29
CA TYR A 44 9.54 9.21 4.88
C TYR A 44 8.17 9.85 4.72
N ASP A 45 8.04 11.16 4.94
CA ASP A 45 6.77 11.86 4.75
C ASP A 45 6.31 11.80 3.29
N ASN A 46 7.24 11.96 2.35
CA ASN A 46 6.98 11.76 0.91
C ASN A 46 6.50 10.33 0.61
N ALA A 47 7.14 9.31 1.21
CA ALA A 47 6.73 7.92 1.08
C ALA A 47 5.32 7.68 1.62
N MET A 48 4.99 8.25 2.78
CA MET A 48 3.68 8.05 3.41
C MET A 48 2.54 8.72 2.64
N LEU A 49 2.82 9.78 1.88
CA LEU A 49 1.87 10.44 0.97
C LEU A 49 1.63 9.69 -0.36
N GLN A 50 2.30 8.57 -0.60
CA GLN A 50 1.99 7.69 -1.74
C GLN A 50 0.71 6.86 -1.53
N ARG A 51 0.13 6.87 -0.32
CA ARG A 51 -1.11 6.14 -0.04
C ARG A 51 -2.28 6.74 -0.81
N VAL A 52 -2.98 5.87 -1.52
CA VAL A 52 -4.23 6.14 -2.22
C VAL A 52 -5.37 5.35 -1.58
N PRO A 53 -6.63 5.81 -1.66
CA PRO A 53 -7.75 5.01 -1.15
C PRO A 53 -7.90 3.72 -1.96
N TYR A 54 -8.30 2.64 -1.30
CA TYR A 54 -8.85 1.44 -1.92
C TYR A 54 -10.04 0.97 -1.07
N MET A 55 -11.23 1.04 -1.63
CA MET A 55 -12.49 0.74 -0.94
C MET A 55 -13.31 -0.22 -1.79
N VAL A 56 -13.73 -1.33 -1.19
CA VAL A 56 -14.60 -2.31 -1.85
C VAL A 56 -15.93 -2.38 -1.10
N HIS A 57 -17.00 -2.02 -1.78
CA HIS A 57 -18.36 -2.18 -1.28
C HIS A 57 -18.99 -3.42 -1.90
N ILE A 58 -19.37 -4.38 -1.05
CA ILE A 58 -20.02 -5.63 -1.44
C ILE A 58 -21.46 -5.61 -0.88
N PRO A 59 -22.49 -5.56 -1.74
CA PRO A 59 -23.87 -5.58 -1.27
C PRO A 59 -24.18 -6.81 -0.41
N GLY A 60 -24.88 -6.59 0.72
CA GLY A 60 -25.24 -7.66 1.66
C GLY A 60 -24.12 -8.16 2.58
N TYR A 61 -22.85 -7.77 2.37
CA TYR A 61 -21.75 -8.13 3.27
C TYR A 61 -21.68 -7.20 4.48
N THR A 62 -21.83 -7.75 5.69
CA THR A 62 -21.91 -6.96 6.93
C THR A 62 -20.61 -6.96 7.74
N ASN A 63 -19.63 -7.81 7.41
CA ASN A 63 -18.36 -7.93 8.13
C ASN A 63 -17.26 -7.01 7.54
N GLY A 64 -17.67 -5.86 6.99
CA GLY A 64 -16.77 -4.84 6.48
C GLY A 64 -15.97 -4.17 7.61
N GLY A 65 -14.95 -3.41 7.23
CA GLY A 65 -14.15 -2.64 8.18
C GLY A 65 -12.92 -2.03 7.52
N VAL A 66 -12.20 -1.22 8.28
CA VAL A 66 -10.86 -0.74 7.90
C VAL A 66 -9.89 -1.91 7.99
N LYS A 67 -9.08 -2.09 6.95
CA LYS A 67 -8.01 -3.08 6.90
C LYS A 67 -6.68 -2.35 6.86
N ASP A 68 -5.79 -2.69 7.78
CA ASP A 68 -4.45 -2.10 7.87
C ASP A 68 -3.40 -2.88 7.07
N THR A 69 -3.82 -3.90 6.31
CA THR A 69 -2.95 -4.69 5.42
C THR A 69 -2.24 -3.76 4.44
N PHE A 70 -0.91 -3.82 4.42
CA PHE A 70 -0.13 -3.11 3.40
C PHE A 70 -0.26 -3.83 2.06
N GLY A 71 -0.59 -3.10 1.01
CA GLY A 71 -0.76 -3.64 -0.34
C GLY A 71 -0.60 -2.58 -1.41
N GLY A 72 -0.34 -3.01 -2.64
CA GLY A 72 -0.21 -2.18 -3.83
C GLY A 72 -1.34 -2.42 -4.83
N GLU A 73 -1.37 -1.64 -5.91
CA GLU A 73 -2.43 -1.75 -6.93
C GLU A 73 -2.46 -3.12 -7.62
N ILE A 74 -1.32 -3.80 -7.73
CA ILE A 74 -1.20 -5.14 -8.31
C ILE A 74 -2.03 -6.20 -7.54
N ASP A 75 -2.34 -5.93 -6.27
CA ASP A 75 -3.09 -6.82 -5.39
C ASP A 75 -4.61 -6.72 -5.63
N ALA A 76 -5.08 -5.70 -6.36
CA ALA A 76 -6.51 -5.50 -6.59
C ALA A 76 -7.15 -6.64 -7.39
N LEU A 77 -6.48 -7.13 -8.44
CA LEU A 77 -7.00 -8.21 -9.28
C LEU A 77 -7.19 -9.54 -8.51
N PRO A 78 -6.16 -10.13 -7.86
CA PRO A 78 -6.34 -11.36 -7.08
C PRO A 78 -7.40 -11.21 -5.99
N THR A 79 -7.43 -10.07 -5.29
CA THR A 79 -8.43 -9.77 -4.25
C THR A 79 -9.86 -9.83 -4.81
N LEU A 80 -10.11 -9.16 -5.94
CA LEU A 80 -11.44 -9.13 -6.55
C LEU A 80 -11.86 -10.49 -7.10
N LEU A 81 -10.93 -11.25 -7.69
CA LEU A 81 -11.22 -12.60 -8.18
C LEU A 81 -11.63 -13.53 -7.02
N HIS A 82 -10.94 -13.46 -5.88
CA HIS A 82 -11.31 -14.24 -4.70
C HIS A 82 -12.63 -13.81 -4.08
N ILE A 83 -12.94 -12.50 -4.04
CA ILE A 83 -14.26 -12.00 -3.63
C ILE A 83 -15.37 -12.58 -4.52
N LEU A 84 -15.10 -12.74 -5.82
CA LEU A 84 -16.03 -13.34 -6.78
C LEU A 84 -16.04 -14.88 -6.73
N GLY A 85 -15.26 -15.52 -5.86
CA GLY A 85 -15.17 -16.97 -5.73
C GLY A 85 -14.42 -17.66 -6.87
N ILE A 86 -13.55 -16.94 -7.59
CA ILE A 86 -12.76 -17.46 -8.71
C ILE A 86 -11.41 -17.95 -8.22
N ASP A 87 -11.06 -19.19 -8.55
CA ASP A 87 -9.73 -19.75 -8.30
C ASP A 87 -8.68 -19.13 -9.24
N THR A 88 -7.61 -18.60 -8.65
CA THR A 88 -6.51 -17.93 -9.37
C THR A 88 -5.25 -18.78 -9.46
N SER A 89 -5.25 -20.02 -8.95
CA SER A 89 -4.07 -20.91 -8.89
C SER A 89 -3.36 -21.14 -10.22
N ASN A 90 -4.08 -21.03 -11.34
CA ASN A 90 -3.55 -21.22 -12.70
C ASN A 90 -3.20 -19.90 -13.43
N LEU A 91 -3.30 -18.75 -12.75
CA LEU A 91 -3.02 -17.44 -13.33
C LEU A 91 -1.63 -16.97 -12.93
N VAL A 92 -0.91 -16.37 -13.88
CA VAL A 92 0.33 -15.63 -13.57
C VAL A 92 -0.06 -14.27 -13.03
N GLN A 93 0.15 -14.05 -11.73
CA GLN A 93 -0.16 -12.81 -11.04
C GLN A 93 1.03 -12.42 -10.14
N LEU A 94 1.34 -11.13 -10.10
CA LEU A 94 2.41 -10.58 -9.26
C LEU A 94 1.86 -10.18 -7.88
N GLY A 95 0.61 -9.71 -7.84
CA GLY A 95 -0.07 -9.34 -6.61
C GLY A 95 -0.63 -10.53 -5.84
N GLN A 96 -1.09 -10.25 -4.63
CA GLN A 96 -1.67 -11.19 -3.69
C GLN A 96 -3.05 -10.71 -3.23
N ASP A 97 -3.90 -11.62 -2.78
CA ASP A 97 -5.17 -11.24 -2.17
C ASP A 97 -4.93 -10.44 -0.86
N LEU A 98 -5.46 -9.22 -0.78
CA LEU A 98 -5.35 -8.33 0.37
C LEU A 98 -6.11 -8.83 1.60
N LEU A 99 -7.11 -9.70 1.41
CA LEU A 99 -7.91 -10.28 2.48
C LEU A 99 -7.32 -11.59 3.00
N SER A 100 -6.31 -12.13 2.32
CA SER A 100 -5.63 -13.35 2.72
C SER A 100 -4.73 -13.10 3.94
N PRO A 101 -4.80 -13.93 4.99
CA PRO A 101 -3.86 -13.85 6.11
C PRO A 101 -2.42 -14.22 5.71
N GLN A 102 -2.21 -14.78 4.51
CA GLN A 102 -0.90 -15.09 3.97
C GLN A 102 -0.29 -13.95 3.14
N ASN A 103 -0.98 -12.81 2.98
CA ASN A 103 -0.44 -11.67 2.24
C ASN A 103 0.91 -11.23 2.84
N SER A 104 1.95 -11.14 2.02
CA SER A 104 3.31 -10.80 2.48
C SER A 104 3.46 -9.36 2.97
N GLN A 105 2.50 -8.47 2.67
CA GLN A 105 2.49 -7.07 3.05
C GLN A 105 3.74 -6.30 2.59
N ILE A 106 4.21 -6.64 1.40
CA ILE A 106 5.32 -5.96 0.72
C ILE A 106 4.73 -5.15 -0.44
N VAL A 107 4.85 -3.82 -0.34
CA VAL A 107 4.46 -2.90 -1.41
C VAL A 107 5.70 -2.50 -2.19
N ALA A 108 5.95 -3.17 -3.31
CA ALA A 108 6.99 -2.79 -4.25
C ALA A 108 6.58 -1.51 -5.01
N GLN A 109 7.49 -0.55 -5.11
CA GLN A 109 7.30 0.62 -5.96
C GLN A 109 8.02 0.42 -7.29
N ARG A 110 7.61 1.16 -8.32
CA ARG A 110 8.22 1.09 -9.66
C ARG A 110 9.72 1.39 -9.64
N THR A 111 10.17 2.27 -8.76
CA THR A 111 11.58 2.58 -8.58
C THR A 111 12.28 1.44 -7.86
N SER A 112 13.28 0.85 -8.52
CA SER A 112 14.05 -0.26 -7.96
C SER A 112 14.57 0.04 -6.56
N GLY A 113 14.40 -0.92 -5.65
CA GLY A 113 14.83 -0.79 -4.25
C GLY A 113 13.90 0.04 -3.36
N THR A 114 12.86 0.69 -3.92
CA THR A 114 11.85 1.42 -3.15
C THR A 114 10.72 0.47 -2.77
N TYR A 115 10.39 0.39 -1.48
CA TYR A 115 9.33 -0.47 -0.97
C TYR A 115 8.80 0.00 0.38
N MET A 116 7.61 -0.49 0.74
CA MET A 116 7.02 -0.32 2.07
C MET A 116 6.57 -1.67 2.63
N THR A 117 6.87 -1.92 3.90
CA THR A 117 6.34 -3.02 4.70
C THR A 117 5.88 -2.48 6.07
N PRO A 118 5.13 -3.25 6.87
CA PRO A 118 4.74 -2.84 8.22
C PRO A 118 5.90 -2.52 9.16
N GLU A 119 7.10 -3.07 8.90
CA GLU A 119 8.29 -2.85 9.72
C GLU A 119 9.24 -1.80 9.10
N TYR A 120 9.46 -1.85 7.78
CA TYR A 120 10.46 -1.02 7.10
C TYR A 120 9.93 -0.32 5.86
N THR A 121 10.32 0.95 5.70
CA THR A 121 10.11 1.71 4.47
C THR A 121 11.48 2.04 3.88
N ASN A 122 11.74 1.64 2.65
CA ASN A 122 12.89 2.12 1.88
C ASN A 122 12.38 3.07 0.79
N TYR A 123 12.80 4.32 0.87
CA TYR A 123 12.37 5.36 -0.07
C TYR A 123 13.49 6.35 -0.33
N SER A 124 13.72 6.66 -1.61
CA SER A 124 14.81 7.55 -2.04
C SER A 124 16.19 7.14 -1.49
N GLY A 125 16.43 5.83 -1.37
CA GLY A 125 17.69 5.27 -0.87
C GLY A 125 17.88 5.34 0.65
N ARG A 126 16.87 5.79 1.40
CA ARG A 126 16.89 5.88 2.86
C ARG A 126 16.01 4.81 3.47
N LEU A 127 16.44 4.27 4.62
CA LEU A 127 15.72 3.24 5.36
C LEU A 127 15.06 3.83 6.60
N TYR A 128 13.81 3.50 6.84
CA TYR A 128 13.03 3.98 7.99
C TYR A 128 12.35 2.83 8.70
N ASN A 129 12.17 2.96 10.01
CA ASN A 129 11.16 2.18 10.71
C ASN A 129 9.77 2.70 10.31
N THR A 130 8.91 1.85 9.74
CA THR A 130 7.61 2.28 9.21
C THR A 130 6.68 2.84 10.29
N GLN A 131 6.73 2.27 11.50
CA GLN A 131 5.82 2.62 12.60
C GLN A 131 6.19 3.97 13.24
N THR A 132 7.48 4.26 13.38
CA THR A 132 7.96 5.47 14.04
C THR A 132 8.32 6.59 13.09
N GLY A 133 8.58 6.28 11.81
CA GLY A 133 9.12 7.22 10.82
C GLY A 133 10.57 7.62 11.04
N LEU A 134 11.25 7.02 12.03
CA LEU A 134 12.66 7.32 12.31
C LEU A 134 13.56 6.69 11.26
N GLU A 135 14.51 7.48 10.75
CA GLU A 135 15.53 7.02 9.81
C GLU A 135 16.53 6.09 10.51
N ILE A 136 16.85 4.99 9.85
CA ILE A 136 17.83 4.00 10.27
C ILE A 136 19.09 4.21 9.42
N THR A 137 20.02 5.01 9.93
CA THR A 137 21.27 5.31 9.22
C THR A 137 22.34 4.24 9.41
N ASN A 138 22.33 3.55 10.56
CA ASN A 138 23.28 2.49 10.92
C ASN A 138 22.51 1.22 11.30
N PRO A 139 22.00 0.46 10.33
CA PRO A 139 21.26 -0.77 10.62
C PRO A 139 22.17 -1.82 11.25
N ASP A 140 21.66 -2.53 12.26
CA ASP A 140 22.32 -3.70 12.83
C ASP A 140 22.26 -4.91 11.89
N GLU A 141 22.95 -5.98 12.23
CA GLU A 141 23.03 -7.20 11.41
C GLU A 141 21.65 -7.81 11.13
N VAL A 142 20.73 -7.74 12.09
CA VAL A 142 19.36 -8.26 11.97
C VAL A 142 18.57 -7.43 10.96
N THR A 143 18.63 -6.11 11.07
CA THR A 143 17.97 -5.17 10.15
C THR A 143 18.53 -5.32 8.74
N MET A 144 19.85 -5.47 8.60
CA MET A 144 20.48 -5.71 7.30
C MET A 144 20.03 -7.03 6.66
N ALA A 145 19.94 -8.11 7.44
CA ALA A 145 19.45 -9.39 6.96
C ALA A 145 17.98 -9.31 6.50
N LYS A 146 17.09 -8.76 7.33
CA LYS A 146 15.67 -8.58 7.00
C LYS A 146 15.46 -7.73 5.76
N THR A 147 16.11 -6.57 5.68
CA THR A 147 15.98 -5.68 4.50
C THR A 147 16.59 -6.26 3.24
N LYS A 148 17.58 -7.17 3.34
CA LYS A 148 18.09 -7.94 2.21
C LYS A 148 17.04 -8.93 1.70
N GLU A 149 16.36 -9.65 2.59
CA GLU A 149 15.27 -10.57 2.23
C GLU A 149 14.10 -9.82 1.58
N ILE A 150 13.68 -8.69 2.14
CA ILE A 150 12.63 -7.86 1.55
C ILE A 150 13.01 -7.41 0.14
N ARG A 151 14.24 -6.92 -0.07
CA ARG A 151 14.70 -6.51 -1.41
C ARG A 151 14.71 -7.66 -2.41
N ALA A 152 15.06 -8.88 -1.98
CA ALA A 152 15.01 -10.04 -2.84
C ALA A 152 13.57 -10.41 -3.24
N ALA A 153 12.62 -10.30 -2.30
CA ALA A 153 11.19 -10.52 -2.58
C ALA A 153 10.62 -9.43 -3.51
N VAL A 154 10.96 -8.15 -3.27
CA VAL A 154 10.55 -7.02 -4.12
C VAL A 154 11.03 -7.20 -5.56
N ALA A 155 12.23 -7.75 -5.78
CA ALA A 155 12.77 -7.97 -7.12
C ALA A 155 12.07 -9.10 -7.91
N GLN A 156 11.18 -9.86 -7.27
CA GLN A 156 10.38 -10.92 -7.89
C GLN A 156 8.95 -10.47 -8.23
N GLN A 157 8.55 -9.28 -7.78
CA GLN A 157 7.30 -8.62 -8.16
C GLN A 157 7.54 -7.72 -9.38
#